data_AF-A0A8W8NXA0-F1
#
_entry.id   AF-A0A8W8NXA0-F1
#
_cell.length_a   1.000
_cell.length_b   1.000
_cell.length_c   1.000
_cell.angle_alpha   90.00
_cell.angle_beta   90.00
_cell.angle_gamma   90.00
#
_symmetry.space_group_name_H-M   'P 1'
#
loop_
_entity.id
_entity.type
_entity.pdbx_description
1 polymer ?
#
loop_
_entity_poly.entity_id
_entity_poly.type
_entity_poly.pdbx_seq_one_letter_code
_entity_poly.pdbx_strand_id
1 'polypeptide(L)'
;MNSPEDHETKFFKAEFNAIVNKRHGSLTMDEYINLFKFLQYGDKCEIVTLLKSFIQERDRSKNITIEQHLSYMNHPGVRERTSRQRDIFMKFADGNDTATREQILQSYEQEFGDEFTEEHRGKINNLPIDGDGKVTYEVFLRNYLLERGQAVAGPSC
;
A
#
# COMPACT_ATOMS: atom_id res chain seq x y z
N MET A 1 -21.52 13.39 1.03
CA MET A 1 -20.22 13.56 0.34
C MET A 1 -19.15 13.45 1.41
N ASN A 2 -18.27 12.45 1.34
CA ASN A 2 -17.11 12.38 2.23
C ASN A 2 -16.12 13.46 1.79
N SER A 3 -15.40 14.09 2.73
CA SER A 3 -14.40 15.08 2.37
C SER A 3 -13.22 14.39 1.65
N PRO A 4 -12.44 15.10 0.81
CA PRO A 4 -11.21 14.57 0.22
C PRO A 4 -10.24 14.01 1.28
N GLU A 5 -10.21 14.62 2.46
CA GLU A 5 -9.39 14.22 3.60
C GLU A 5 -9.85 12.88 4.22
N ASP A 6 -11.16 12.62 4.22
CA ASP A 6 -11.73 11.32 4.62
C ASP A 6 -11.40 10.22 3.60
N HIS A 7 -11.28 10.58 2.32
CA HIS A 7 -10.95 9.63 1.25
C HIS A 7 -9.49 9.19 1.32
N GLU A 8 -8.54 10.13 1.45
CA GLU A 8 -7.12 9.80 1.62
C GLU A 8 -6.86 8.97 2.87
N THR A 9 -7.52 9.31 3.97
CA THR A 9 -7.40 8.55 5.23
C THR A 9 -7.80 7.08 5.06
N LYS A 10 -8.79 6.77 4.21
CA LYS A 10 -9.14 5.37 3.90
C LYS A 10 -8.02 4.64 3.18
N PHE A 11 -7.36 5.27 2.22
CA PHE A 11 -6.23 4.69 1.51
C PHE A 11 -5.05 4.41 2.45
N PHE A 12 -4.70 5.35 3.33
CA PHE A 12 -3.62 5.14 4.30
C PHE A 12 -3.96 3.99 5.27
N LYS A 13 -5.21 3.91 5.75
CA LYS A 13 -5.67 2.77 6.55
C LYS A 13 -5.54 1.45 5.81
N ALA A 14 -5.93 1.42 4.54
CA ALA A 14 -5.82 0.22 3.71
C ALA A 14 -4.36 -0.20 3.46
N GLU A 15 -3.43 0.74 3.28
CA GLU A 15 -1.98 0.48 3.15
C GLU A 15 -1.42 -0.22 4.38
N PHE A 16 -1.73 0.31 5.56
CA PHE A 16 -1.35 -0.31 6.82
C PHE A 16 -1.97 -1.70 6.98
N ASN A 17 -3.28 -1.81 6.74
CA ASN A 17 -4.03 -3.05 6.93
C ASN A 17 -3.64 -4.17 5.96
N ALA A 18 -3.13 -3.80 4.77
CA ALA A 18 -2.67 -4.76 3.78
C ALA A 18 -1.49 -5.59 4.29
N ILE A 19 -0.65 -5.01 5.16
CA ILE A 19 0.54 -5.67 5.71
C ILE A 19 0.28 -6.20 7.13
N VAL A 20 -0.46 -5.45 7.95
CA VAL A 20 -0.52 -5.71 9.39
C VAL A 20 -1.06 -7.09 9.70
N ASN A 21 -0.36 -7.80 10.59
CA ASN A 21 -0.93 -8.96 11.24
C ASN A 21 -2.07 -8.51 12.16
N LYS A 22 -3.31 -8.84 11.78
CA LYS A 22 -4.53 -8.45 12.51
C LYS A 22 -4.53 -8.92 13.98
N ARG A 23 -3.69 -9.88 14.38
CA ARG A 23 -3.54 -10.30 15.78
C ARG A 23 -2.73 -9.32 16.64
N HIS A 24 -1.77 -8.61 16.05
CA HIS A 24 -0.87 -7.71 16.77
C HIS A 24 -1.22 -6.24 16.59
N GLY A 25 -1.98 -5.91 15.53
CA GLY A 25 -2.49 -4.55 15.29
C GLY A 25 -1.40 -3.49 15.06
N SER A 26 -0.14 -3.90 14.92
CA SER A 26 1.02 -3.03 14.74
C SER A 26 2.02 -3.68 13.79
N LEU A 27 2.80 -2.85 13.10
CA LEU A 27 3.85 -3.26 12.17
C LEU A 27 5.22 -3.16 12.84
N THR A 28 6.06 -4.16 12.68
CA THR A 28 7.48 -4.04 13.00
C THR A 28 8.16 -3.03 12.06
N MET A 29 9.34 -2.53 12.44
CA MET A 29 10.13 -1.65 11.57
C MET A 29 10.41 -2.26 10.20
N ASP A 30 10.73 -3.55 10.11
CA ASP A 30 11.03 -4.20 8.83
C ASP A 30 9.78 -4.31 7.95
N GLU A 31 8.62 -4.64 8.54
CA GLU A 31 7.34 -4.63 7.81
C GLU A 31 6.99 -3.22 7.31
N TYR A 32 7.24 -2.20 8.12
CA TYR A 32 6.99 -0.81 7.74
C TYR A 32 7.93 -0.30 6.65
N ILE A 33 9.20 -0.70 6.70
CA ILE A 33 10.17 -0.43 5.62
C ILE A 33 9.70 -1.08 4.32
N ASN A 34 9.24 -2.32 4.37
CA ASN A 34 8.74 -3.01 3.18
C ASN A 34 7.50 -2.34 2.60
N LEU A 35 6.58 -1.84 3.45
CA LEU A 35 5.46 -1.02 2.99
C LEU A 35 5.96 0.22 2.23
N PHE A 36 6.90 0.98 2.78
CA PHE A 36 7.41 2.20 2.13
C PHE A 36 8.17 1.92 0.82
N LYS A 37 8.94 0.82 0.76
CA LYS A 37 9.55 0.37 -0.50
C LYS A 37 8.51 0.05 -1.55
N PHE A 38 7.45 -0.65 -1.16
CA PHE A 38 6.36 -1.00 -2.06
C PHE A 38 5.58 0.22 -2.56
N LEU A 39 5.33 1.19 -1.66
CA LEU A 39 4.77 2.49 -2.01
C LEU A 39 5.73 3.37 -2.81
N GLN A 40 6.92 2.85 -3.12
CA GLN A 40 7.97 3.51 -3.92
C GLN A 40 8.47 4.81 -3.32
N TYR A 41 8.47 4.91 -1.98
CA TYR A 41 9.02 6.09 -1.31
C TYR A 41 10.50 6.29 -1.65
N GLY A 42 11.30 5.23 -1.54
CA GLY A 42 12.76 5.29 -1.69
C GLY A 42 13.43 3.96 -1.35
N ASP A 43 14.77 4.00 -1.24
CA ASP A 43 15.54 2.85 -0.79
C ASP A 43 15.47 2.62 0.73
N LYS A 44 16.04 1.52 1.20
CA LYS A 44 16.01 1.14 2.62
C LYS A 44 16.66 2.21 3.52
N CYS A 45 17.79 2.79 3.11
CA CYS A 45 18.53 3.77 3.90
C CYS A 45 17.74 5.06 4.06
N GLU A 46 17.13 5.52 2.98
CA GLU A 46 16.30 6.70 2.96
C GLU A 46 15.08 6.53 3.86
N ILE A 47 14.41 5.38 3.77
CA ILE A 47 13.26 5.06 4.62
C ILE A 47 13.68 5.00 6.10
N VAL A 48 14.78 4.33 6.43
CA VAL A 48 15.28 4.27 7.82
C VAL A 48 15.60 5.67 8.35
N THR A 49 16.16 6.54 7.52
CA THR A 49 16.48 7.93 7.87
C THR A 49 15.21 8.73 8.15
N LEU A 50 14.19 8.58 7.29
CA LEU A 50 12.87 9.17 7.52
C LEU A 50 12.26 8.68 8.84
N LEU A 51 12.23 7.37 9.08
CA LEU A 51 11.59 6.82 10.28
C LEU A 51 12.30 7.28 11.56
N LYS A 52 13.64 7.37 11.55
CA LYS A 52 14.41 7.96 12.66
C LYS A 52 14.05 9.43 12.93
N SER A 53 13.63 10.19 11.92
CA SER A 53 13.19 11.57 12.11
C SER A 53 11.82 11.68 12.80
N PHE A 54 10.97 10.65 12.69
CA PHE A 54 9.65 10.61 13.30
C PHE A 54 9.62 9.92 14.66
N ILE A 55 10.44 8.89 14.85
CA ILE A 55 10.51 8.12 16.09
C ILE A 55 11.32 8.93 17.09
N GLN A 56 10.65 9.45 18.12
CA GLN A 56 11.35 10.07 19.25
C GLN A 56 12.06 8.98 20.05
N GLU A 57 13.26 9.26 20.60
CA GLU A 57 14.05 8.27 21.38
C GLU A 57 13.28 7.63 22.56
N ARG A 58 12.25 8.32 23.07
CA ARG A 58 11.38 7.85 24.15
C ARG A 58 10.27 6.89 23.70
N ASP A 59 10.05 6.74 22.39
CA ASP A 59 9.09 5.81 21.83
C ASP A 59 9.70 4.40 21.88
N ARG A 60 9.57 3.74 23.03
CA ARG A 60 10.16 2.42 23.31
C ARG A 60 9.52 1.30 22.47
N SER A 61 8.44 1.59 21.76
CA SER A 61 7.80 0.66 20.83
C SER A 61 8.65 0.56 19.56
N LYS A 62 9.22 -0.61 19.30
CA LYS A 62 9.81 -0.94 17.99
C LYS A 62 8.75 -1.19 16.90
N ASN A 63 7.46 -1.02 17.24
CA ASN A 63 6.35 -1.24 16.35
C ASN A 63 5.62 0.07 16.05
N ILE A 64 5.13 0.18 14.82
CA ILE A 64 4.36 1.29 14.29
C ILE A 64 2.86 0.95 14.37
N THR A 65 2.07 1.77 15.06
CA THR A 65 0.61 1.66 15.11
C THR A 65 -0.05 2.35 13.92
N ILE A 66 -1.36 2.12 13.73
CA ILE A 66 -2.13 2.80 12.69
C ILE A 66 -2.14 4.32 12.90
N GLU A 67 -2.23 4.80 14.15
CA GLU A 67 -2.23 6.22 14.47
C GLU A 67 -0.89 6.88 14.11
N GLN A 68 0.23 6.20 14.41
CA GLN A 68 1.56 6.65 14.00
C GLN A 68 1.67 6.68 12.47
N HIS A 69 1.19 5.64 11.78
CA HIS A 69 1.20 5.62 10.31
C HIS A 69 0.39 6.78 9.71
N LEU A 70 -0.84 7.03 10.20
CA LEU A 70 -1.65 8.15 9.73
C LEU A 70 -0.96 9.49 9.98
N SER A 71 -0.30 9.66 11.14
CA SER A 71 0.50 10.85 11.44
C SER A 71 1.64 11.04 10.42
N TYR A 72 2.37 9.97 10.08
CA TYR A 72 3.47 10.04 9.11
C TYR A 72 2.98 10.34 7.69
N MET A 73 1.85 9.77 7.28
CA MET A 73 1.22 10.02 5.97
C MET A 73 0.64 11.43 5.85
N ASN A 74 0.44 12.14 6.97
CA ASN A 74 0.06 13.55 6.97
C ASN A 74 1.23 14.50 6.76
N HIS A 75 2.48 14.01 6.80
CA HIS A 75 3.63 14.82 6.40
C HIS A 75 3.66 14.98 4.87
N PRO A 76 3.63 16.21 4.30
CA PRO A 76 3.49 16.41 2.85
C PRO A 76 4.54 15.67 2.01
N GLY A 77 5.81 15.72 2.42
CA GLY A 77 6.89 15.01 1.72
C GLY A 77 6.79 13.47 1.78
N VAL A 78 6.02 12.91 2.71
CA VAL A 78 5.73 11.46 2.75
C VAL A 78 4.51 11.16 1.89
N ARG A 79 3.47 11.97 2.01
CA ARG A 79 2.22 11.82 1.27
C ARG A 79 2.46 11.80 -0.24
N GLU A 80 3.19 12.78 -0.75
CA GLU A 80 3.46 12.92 -2.19
C GLU A 80 4.30 11.76 -2.70
N ARG A 81 5.36 11.39 -1.98
CA ARG A 81 6.30 10.35 -2.41
C ARG A 81 5.74 8.93 -2.35
N THR A 82 4.63 8.72 -1.64
CA THR A 82 3.94 7.44 -1.54
C THR A 82 2.66 7.36 -2.39
N SER A 83 2.31 8.43 -3.13
CA SER A 83 1.00 8.53 -3.80
C SER A 83 0.81 7.56 -4.95
N ARG A 84 1.91 7.11 -5.59
CA ARG A 84 1.85 6.41 -6.87
C ARG A 84 0.89 5.21 -6.88
N GLN A 85 0.89 4.38 -5.83
CA GLN A 85 -0.01 3.22 -5.79
C GLN A 85 -1.48 3.62 -5.65
N ARG A 86 -1.76 4.69 -4.89
CA ARG A 86 -3.11 5.27 -4.78
C ARG A 86 -3.56 5.87 -6.10
N ASP A 87 -2.69 6.63 -6.76
CA ASP A 87 -2.99 7.26 -8.04
C ASP A 87 -3.28 6.23 -9.13
N ILE A 88 -2.50 5.15 -9.16
CA ILE A 88 -2.72 4.00 -10.05
C ILE A 88 -4.08 3.38 -9.77
N PHE A 89 -4.37 3.02 -8.52
CA PHE A 89 -5.64 2.40 -8.17
C PHE A 89 -6.85 3.31 -8.46
N MET A 90 -6.76 4.60 -8.13
CA MET A 90 -7.83 5.57 -8.38
C MET A 90 -8.14 5.74 -9.87
N LYS A 91 -7.15 5.64 -10.75
CA LYS A 91 -7.39 5.62 -12.20
C LYS A 91 -8.22 4.42 -12.60
N PHE A 92 -7.95 3.25 -12.04
CA PHE A 92 -8.66 2.02 -12.36
C PHE A 92 -10.08 2.02 -11.77
N ALA A 93 -10.23 2.60 -10.59
CA ALA A 93 -11.48 2.65 -9.85
C ALA A 93 -12.41 3.79 -10.29
N ASP A 94 -12.10 4.52 -11.36
CA ASP A 94 -12.83 5.72 -11.81
C ASP A 94 -13.01 6.75 -10.67
N GLY A 95 -11.97 6.94 -9.87
CA GLY A 95 -11.96 7.85 -8.72
C GLY A 95 -12.60 7.31 -7.43
N ASN A 96 -13.03 6.04 -7.39
CA ASN A 96 -13.60 5.41 -6.21
C ASN A 96 -12.55 4.73 -5.31
N ASP A 97 -12.94 4.33 -4.11
CA ASP A 97 -12.14 3.54 -3.16
C ASP A 97 -12.25 2.01 -3.38
N THR A 98 -13.01 1.60 -4.39
CA THR A 98 -13.24 0.21 -4.79
C THR A 98 -13.29 0.08 -6.32
N ALA A 99 -12.82 -1.04 -6.86
CA ALA A 99 -12.80 -1.32 -8.30
C ALA A 99 -13.35 -2.71 -8.60
N THR A 100 -14.00 -2.89 -9.74
CA THR A 100 -14.34 -4.23 -10.26
C THR A 100 -13.08 -4.97 -10.70
N ARG A 101 -13.11 -6.31 -10.73
CA ARG A 101 -12.00 -7.11 -11.29
C ARG A 101 -11.73 -6.76 -12.75
N GLU A 102 -12.79 -6.48 -13.52
CA GLU A 102 -12.72 -6.05 -14.92
C GLU A 102 -11.91 -4.75 -15.08
N GLN A 103 -12.21 -3.74 -14.26
CA GLN A 103 -11.45 -2.47 -14.24
C GLN A 103 -9.97 -2.69 -13.93
N ILE A 104 -9.66 -3.56 -12.96
CA ILE A 104 -8.27 -3.90 -12.60
C ILE A 104 -7.58 -4.62 -13.76
N LEU A 105 -8.24 -5.59 -14.41
CA LEU A 105 -7.71 -6.33 -15.56
C LEU A 105 -7.37 -5.42 -16.73
N GLN A 106 -8.33 -4.60 -17.17
CA GLN A 106 -8.15 -3.70 -18.32
C GLN A 106 -6.98 -2.75 -18.10
N SER A 107 -6.81 -2.29 -16.86
CA SER A 107 -5.73 -1.36 -16.55
C SER A 107 -4.36 -2.05 -16.44
N TYR A 108 -4.30 -3.29 -15.92
CA TYR A 108 -3.07 -4.08 -15.94
C TYR A 108 -2.63 -4.40 -17.37
N GLU A 109 -3.57 -4.75 -18.25
CA GLU A 109 -3.30 -4.95 -19.67
C GLU A 109 -2.74 -3.68 -20.33
N GLN A 110 -3.24 -2.50 -19.98
CA GLN A 110 -2.75 -1.22 -20.51
C GLN A 110 -1.35 -0.85 -19.97
N GLU A 111 -1.10 -1.07 -18.68
CA GLU A 111 0.17 -0.66 -18.04
C GLU A 111 1.32 -1.65 -18.30
N PHE A 112 1.02 -2.95 -18.35
CA PHE A 112 2.04 -4.01 -18.50
C PHE A 112 2.10 -4.60 -19.91
N GLY A 113 1.09 -4.38 -20.76
CA GLY A 113 1.08 -4.84 -22.15
C GLY A 113 1.44 -6.33 -22.26
N ASP A 114 2.53 -6.61 -22.98
CA ASP A 114 3.03 -7.97 -23.24
C ASP A 114 3.58 -8.69 -21.99
N GLU A 115 3.86 -7.98 -20.90
CA GLU A 115 4.26 -8.58 -19.61
C GLU A 115 3.06 -9.09 -18.80
N PHE A 116 1.82 -8.77 -19.22
CA PHE A 116 0.62 -9.28 -18.58
C PHE A 116 0.34 -10.72 -19.05
N THR A 117 0.36 -11.67 -18.11
CA THR A 117 0.26 -13.10 -18.40
C THR A 117 -1.07 -13.66 -17.92
N GLU A 118 -1.44 -14.84 -18.40
CA GLU A 118 -2.62 -15.57 -17.90
C GLU A 118 -2.53 -15.90 -16.41
N GLU A 119 -1.32 -16.00 -15.85
CA GLU A 119 -1.15 -16.13 -14.40
C GLU A 119 -1.59 -14.86 -13.67
N HIS A 120 -1.16 -13.68 -14.15
CA HIS A 120 -1.60 -12.39 -13.61
C HIS A 120 -3.13 -12.24 -13.72
N ARG A 121 -3.70 -12.58 -14.87
CA ARG A 121 -5.16 -12.59 -15.09
C ARG A 121 -5.88 -13.52 -14.10
N GLY A 122 -5.38 -14.74 -13.92
CA GLY A 122 -5.93 -15.72 -12.99
C GLY A 122 -5.94 -15.21 -11.54
N LYS A 123 -4.87 -14.54 -11.11
CA LYS A 123 -4.80 -13.96 -9.76
C LYS A 123 -5.80 -12.82 -9.56
N ILE A 124 -5.92 -11.91 -10.53
CA ILE A 124 -6.90 -10.81 -10.47
C ILE A 124 -8.34 -11.34 -10.42
N ASN A 125 -8.65 -12.35 -11.24
CA ASN A 125 -9.96 -12.99 -11.26
C ASN A 125 -10.35 -13.66 -9.93
N ASN A 126 -9.36 -14.04 -9.12
CA ASN A 126 -9.56 -14.67 -7.82
C ASN A 126 -9.47 -13.69 -6.63
N LEU A 127 -9.31 -12.38 -6.88
CA LEU A 127 -9.27 -11.40 -5.80
C LEU A 127 -10.58 -11.40 -5.01
N PRO A 128 -10.54 -11.46 -3.66
CA PRO A 128 -11.73 -11.31 -2.84
C PRO A 128 -12.53 -10.05 -3.21
N ILE A 129 -13.85 -10.19 -3.28
CA ILE A 129 -14.77 -9.08 -3.49
C ILE A 129 -15.60 -8.83 -2.23
N ASP A 130 -16.02 -7.58 -2.05
CA ASP A 130 -16.95 -7.16 -1.01
C ASP A 130 -18.41 -7.51 -1.38
N GLY A 131 -19.36 -7.05 -0.56
CA GLY A 131 -20.80 -7.29 -0.76
C GLY A 131 -21.37 -6.66 -2.04
N ASP A 132 -20.68 -5.68 -2.62
CA ASP A 132 -21.07 -5.01 -3.87
C ASP A 132 -20.36 -5.61 -5.08
N GLY A 133 -19.62 -6.71 -4.90
CA GLY A 133 -18.89 -7.39 -5.95
C GLY A 133 -17.62 -6.66 -6.38
N LYS A 134 -17.08 -5.77 -5.55
CA LYS A 134 -15.89 -4.97 -5.85
C LYS A 134 -14.70 -5.37 -5.02
N VAL A 135 -13.52 -5.13 -5.56
CA VAL A 135 -12.22 -5.29 -4.89
C VAL A 135 -11.88 -3.97 -4.20
N THR A 136 -11.56 -4.05 -2.90
CA THR A 136 -11.09 -2.89 -2.13
C THR A 136 -9.61 -2.64 -2.36
N TYR A 137 -9.16 -1.40 -2.14
CA TYR A 137 -7.73 -1.08 -2.23
C TYR A 137 -6.86 -1.94 -1.30
N GLU A 138 -7.32 -2.26 -0.08
CA GLU A 138 -6.58 -3.17 0.83
C GLU A 138 -6.35 -4.55 0.19
N VAL A 139 -7.39 -5.12 -0.43
CA VAL A 139 -7.30 -6.43 -1.09
C VAL A 139 -6.35 -6.37 -2.28
N PHE A 140 -6.47 -5.30 -3.09
CA PHE A 140 -5.57 -5.05 -4.20
C PHE A 140 -4.11 -5.00 -3.75
N LEU A 141 -3.80 -4.16 -2.76
CA LEU A 141 -2.45 -4.02 -2.22
C LEU A 141 -1.91 -5.33 -1.66
N ARG A 142 -2.69 -6.05 -0.85
CA ARG A 142 -2.25 -7.30 -0.22
C ARG A 142 -1.80 -8.32 -1.26
N ASN A 143 -2.48 -8.40 -2.40
CA ASN A 143 -2.10 -9.34 -3.46
C ASN A 143 -0.89 -8.85 -4.27
N TYR A 144 -0.85 -7.55 -4.59
CA TYR A 144 0.28 -6.97 -5.32
C TYR A 144 1.59 -6.94 -4.50
N LEU A 145 1.48 -6.74 -3.17
CA LEU A 145 2.57 -6.86 -2.20
C LEU A 145 3.14 -8.27 -2.14
N LEU A 146 2.29 -9.30 -2.24
CA LEU A 146 2.73 -10.69 -2.20
C LEU A 146 3.48 -11.11 -3.48
N GLU A 147 3.14 -10.52 -4.63
CA GLU A 147 3.86 -10.76 -5.88
C GLU A 147 5.22 -10.04 -5.94
N ARG A 148 5.28 -8.80 -5.45
CA ARG A 148 6.52 -8.00 -5.47
C ARG A 148 7.42 -8.22 -4.25
N GLY A 149 6.88 -8.72 -3.14
CA GLY A 149 7.61 -9.02 -1.91
C GLY A 149 8.56 -10.22 -2.00
N GLN A 150 8.55 -10.98 -3.10
CA GLN A 150 9.51 -12.05 -3.35
C GLN A 150 10.85 -11.58 -3.92
N ALA A 151 10.98 -10.29 -4.25
CA ALA A 151 12.25 -9.67 -4.61
C ALA A 151 12.45 -8.44 -3.72
N VAL A 152 13.26 -8.53 -2.65
CA VAL A 152 14.61 -7.93 -2.55
C VAL A 152 15.15 -8.21 -1.14
N ALA A 153 16.06 -9.18 -1.03
CA ALA A 153 17.11 -9.10 -0.01
C ALA A 153 18.07 -7.99 -0.45
N GLY A 154 17.77 -6.76 -0.06
CA GLY A 154 18.63 -5.59 -0.30
C GLY A 154 19.72 -5.49 0.77
N PRO A 155 20.88 -4.88 0.46
CA PRO A 155 21.99 -4.76 1.40
C PRO A 155 21.59 -4.01 2.67
N SER A 156 22.33 -4.28 3.76
CA SER A 156 22.23 -3.51 5.00
C SER A 156 22.58 -2.05 4.75
N CYS A 157 21.83 -1.14 5.39
CA CYS A 157 22.11 0.29 5.42
C CYS A 157 23.47 0.60 6.05
#